data_AF-D8Q780-F1
#
_entry.id   AF-D8Q780-F1
#
_cell.length_a   1.000
_cell.length_b   1.000
_cell.length_c   1.000
_cell.angle_alpha   90.00
_cell.angle_beta   90.00
_cell.angle_gamma   90.00
#
_symmetry.space_group_name_H-M   'P 1'
#
loop_
_entity.id
_entity.type
_entity.pdbx_description
1 polymer ?
#
loop_
_entity_poly.entity_id
_entity_poly.type
_entity_poly.pdbx_seq_one_letter_code
_entity_poly.pdbx_strand_id
1 'polypeptide(L)'
;MENPAEDIHGVFNALTMAANADVQRAAVNKYFLPNAGFRHPLCRVEPGFLSRDNILGVYQWYRIMSPILEAEIIDVVFHPDKNVMYLEGSQKFHIRLSPFAPAPARIIIRLTLQKDQFSGLYYIAQQEDFYHPDDFINLLVPPLAPFIRLALDGAGVVSNICAKVGQVVGYWRPGGGPHAESGEDVCV
;
A
#
# COMPACT_ATOMS: atom_id res chain seq x y z
N MET A 1 1.46 -2.59 -20.08
CA MET A 1 2.48 -3.61 -19.75
C MET A 1 2.18 -4.83 -20.56
N GLU A 2 3.17 -5.36 -21.27
CA GLU A 2 3.06 -6.63 -22.02
C GLU A 2 3.25 -7.80 -21.06
N ASN A 3 4.27 -7.72 -20.20
CA ASN A 3 4.51 -8.67 -19.12
C ASN A 3 4.54 -7.92 -17.78
N PRO A 4 3.41 -7.81 -17.05
CA PRO A 4 3.33 -6.99 -15.84
C PRO A 4 4.40 -7.28 -14.78
N ALA A 5 4.75 -8.55 -14.56
CA ALA A 5 5.73 -8.92 -13.54
C ALA A 5 7.15 -8.46 -13.87
N GLU A 6 7.50 -8.41 -15.16
CA GLU A 6 8.82 -7.94 -15.62
C GLU A 6 8.85 -6.42 -15.84
N ASP A 7 7.79 -5.88 -16.43
CA ASP A 7 7.69 -4.46 -16.81
C ASP A 7 7.57 -3.52 -15.60
N ILE A 8 7.04 -4.00 -14.47
CA ILE A 8 6.66 -3.13 -13.35
C ILE A 8 7.84 -2.38 -12.74
N HIS A 9 9.05 -2.93 -12.77
CA HIS A 9 10.24 -2.22 -12.29
C HIS A 9 10.50 -0.94 -13.08
N GLY A 10 10.38 -1.02 -14.41
CA GLY A 10 10.50 0.15 -15.29
C GLY A 10 9.36 1.14 -15.10
N VAL A 11 8.12 0.64 -14.94
CA VAL A 11 6.94 1.47 -14.67
C VAL A 11 7.09 2.23 -13.35
N PHE A 12 7.45 1.53 -12.27
CA PHE A 12 7.65 2.11 -10.95
C PHE A 12 8.72 3.20 -10.99
N ASN A 13 9.89 2.91 -11.58
CA ASN A 13 10.97 3.90 -11.72
C ASN A 13 10.53 5.14 -12.52
N ALA A 14 9.78 4.95 -13.60
CA ALA A 14 9.29 6.04 -14.43
C ALA A 14 8.19 6.88 -13.74
N LEU A 15 7.47 6.33 -12.76
CA LEU A 15 6.47 7.05 -11.97
C LEU A 15 7.09 7.78 -10.79
N THR A 16 8.01 7.13 -10.06
CA THR A 16 8.52 7.62 -8.77
C THR A 16 9.84 8.38 -8.93
N MET A 17 10.77 7.86 -9.73
CA MET A 17 12.15 8.34 -9.88
C MET A 17 12.44 8.92 -11.27
N ALA A 18 11.41 9.42 -11.95
CA ALA A 18 11.54 10.01 -13.28
C ALA A 18 12.63 11.10 -13.34
N ALA A 19 13.40 11.09 -14.42
CA ALA A 19 14.45 12.10 -14.66
C ALA A 19 13.87 13.51 -14.80
N ASN A 20 12.66 13.65 -15.32
CA ASN A 20 11.96 14.93 -15.47
C ASN A 20 10.43 14.75 -15.48
N ALA A 21 9.71 15.88 -15.45
CA ALA A 21 8.24 15.90 -15.39
C ALA A 21 7.57 15.30 -16.63
N ASP A 22 8.21 15.37 -17.81
CA ASP A 22 7.64 14.87 -19.05
C ASP A 22 7.67 13.34 -19.09
N VAL A 23 8.77 12.73 -18.62
CA VAL A 23 8.88 11.27 -18.45
C VAL A 23 7.82 10.77 -17.47
N GLN A 24 7.64 11.44 -16.33
CA GLN A 24 6.63 11.06 -15.34
C GLN A 24 5.21 11.15 -15.91
N ARG A 25 4.91 12.25 -16.60
CA ARG A 25 3.62 12.46 -17.28
C ARG A 25 3.36 11.42 -18.36
N ALA A 26 4.37 11.11 -19.17
CA ALA A 26 4.28 10.07 -20.19
C ALA A 26 4.03 8.69 -19.55
N ALA A 27 4.69 8.38 -18.43
CA ALA A 27 4.49 7.14 -17.70
C ALA A 27 3.06 7.01 -17.16
N VAL A 28 2.54 8.05 -16.49
CA VAL A 28 1.15 8.05 -16.01
C VAL A 28 0.17 7.85 -17.18
N ASN A 29 0.35 8.59 -18.28
CA ASN A 29 -0.53 8.47 -19.46
C ASN A 29 -0.45 7.11 -20.15
N LYS A 30 0.73 6.47 -20.14
CA LYS A 30 0.96 5.18 -20.79
C LYS A 30 0.43 4.02 -19.96
N TYR A 31 0.59 4.06 -18.64
CA TYR A 31 0.37 2.90 -17.78
C TYR A 31 -0.94 2.95 -16.98
N PHE A 32 -1.50 4.13 -16.70
CA PHE A 32 -2.80 4.24 -16.03
C PHE A 32 -3.96 4.35 -17.04
N LEU A 33 -5.09 3.72 -16.71
CA LEU A 33 -6.35 3.97 -17.40
C LEU A 33 -6.77 5.44 -17.24
N PRO A 34 -7.47 6.04 -18.22
CA PRO A 34 -7.97 7.41 -18.12
C PRO A 34 -8.87 7.67 -16.89
N ASN A 35 -9.54 6.62 -16.41
CA ASN A 35 -10.45 6.62 -15.27
C ASN A 35 -9.91 5.83 -14.06
N ALA A 36 -8.59 5.70 -13.93
CA ALA A 36 -7.99 4.97 -12.82
C ALA A 36 -8.21 5.65 -11.46
N GLY A 37 -8.18 4.86 -10.37
CA GLY A 37 -8.18 5.38 -9.01
C GLY A 37 -6.84 5.21 -8.29
N PHE A 38 -6.69 5.95 -7.20
CA PHE A 38 -5.47 5.97 -6.39
C PHE A 38 -5.83 6.15 -4.92
N ARG A 39 -5.18 5.40 -4.04
CA ARG A 39 -5.39 5.49 -2.59
C ARG A 39 -4.05 5.40 -1.87
N HIS A 40 -3.76 6.43 -1.10
CA HIS A 40 -2.57 6.54 -0.26
C HIS A 40 -3.02 7.02 1.13
N PRO A 41 -2.25 6.77 2.22
CA PRO A 41 -2.64 7.23 3.55
C PRO A 41 -2.93 8.73 3.68
N LEU A 42 -2.42 9.57 2.77
CA LEU A 42 -2.61 11.04 2.79
C LEU A 42 -3.65 11.56 1.80
N CYS A 43 -3.93 10.83 0.73
CA CYS A 43 -4.79 11.32 -0.34
C CYS A 43 -5.47 10.19 -1.10
N ARG A 44 -6.55 10.55 -1.78
CA ARG A 44 -7.34 9.62 -2.59
C ARG A 44 -7.80 10.30 -3.86
N VAL A 45 -7.80 9.54 -4.95
CA VAL A 45 -8.45 9.88 -6.21
C VAL A 45 -9.44 8.76 -6.50
N GLU A 46 -10.73 9.08 -6.56
CA GLU A 46 -11.75 8.12 -6.97
C GLU A 46 -11.64 7.82 -8.47
N PRO A 47 -11.86 6.56 -8.91
CA PRO A 47 -12.03 6.23 -10.31
C PRO A 47 -13.15 7.06 -10.94
N GLY A 48 -12.90 7.72 -12.08
CA GLY A 48 -13.90 8.57 -12.71
C GLY A 48 -13.44 9.27 -13.98
N PHE A 49 -14.28 10.12 -14.55
CA PHE A 49 -13.91 10.90 -15.73
C PHE A 49 -12.68 11.78 -15.44
N LEU A 50 -11.62 11.64 -16.25
CA LEU A 50 -10.34 12.34 -16.11
C LEU A 50 -9.62 12.16 -14.75
N SER A 51 -9.94 11.12 -13.99
CA SER A 51 -9.30 10.88 -12.68
C SER A 51 -7.79 10.63 -12.81
N ARG A 52 -7.31 10.14 -13.96
CA ARG A 52 -5.87 9.99 -14.24
C ARG A 52 -5.09 11.30 -14.16
N ASP A 53 -5.69 12.43 -14.54
CA ASP A 53 -4.99 13.73 -14.49
C ASP A 53 -4.81 14.19 -13.04
N ASN A 54 -5.75 13.84 -12.15
CA ASN A 54 -5.59 14.05 -10.71
C ASN A 54 -4.48 13.16 -10.14
N ILE A 55 -4.36 11.91 -10.59
CA ILE A 55 -3.26 11.00 -10.21
C ILE A 55 -1.91 11.59 -10.66
N LEU A 56 -1.83 12.13 -11.88
CA LEU A 56 -0.63 12.84 -12.34
C LEU A 56 -0.27 14.00 -11.40
N GLY A 57 -1.25 14.78 -10.97
CA GLY A 57 -1.06 15.84 -9.97
C GLY A 57 -0.47 15.34 -8.65
N VAL A 58 -0.91 14.16 -8.17
CA VAL A 58 -0.33 13.52 -6.97
C VAL A 58 1.13 13.17 -7.16
N TYR A 59 1.49 12.49 -8.25
CA TYR A 59 2.88 12.12 -8.55
C TYR A 59 3.79 13.35 -8.74
N GLN A 60 3.29 14.39 -9.40
CA GLN A 60 4.01 15.67 -9.53
C GLN A 60 4.19 16.34 -8.18
N TRP A 61 3.16 16.36 -7.34
CA TRP A 61 3.25 16.92 -5.99
C TRP A 61 4.28 16.18 -5.14
N TYR A 62 4.33 14.84 -5.19
CA TYR A 62 5.36 14.08 -4.47
C TYR A 62 6.77 14.41 -4.94
N ARG A 63 6.98 14.59 -6.25
CA ARG A 63 8.28 15.02 -6.80
C ARG A 63 8.64 16.46 -6.42
N ILE A 64 7.65 17.35 -6.31
CA ILE A 64 7.84 18.72 -5.82
C ILE A 64 8.17 18.70 -4.33
N MET A 65 7.49 17.88 -3.53
CA MET A 65 7.74 17.78 -2.09
C MET A 65 9.10 17.15 -1.80
N SER A 66 9.51 16.16 -2.60
CA SER A 66 10.72 15.36 -2.42
C SER A 66 11.52 15.24 -3.73
N PRO A 67 12.40 16.20 -4.05
CA PRO A 67 13.16 16.23 -5.31
C PRO A 67 14.18 15.10 -5.41
N ILE A 68 14.64 14.59 -4.27
CA ILE A 68 15.44 13.37 -4.21
C ILE A 68 14.54 12.28 -3.65
N LEU A 69 14.31 11.26 -4.46
CA LEU A 69 13.54 10.09 -4.07
C LEU A 69 14.40 8.87 -4.36
N GLU A 70 14.69 8.09 -3.33
CA GLU A 70 15.28 6.77 -3.44
C GLU A 70 14.13 5.77 -3.24
N ALA A 71 13.94 4.87 -4.20
CA ALA A 71 12.90 3.86 -4.14
C ALA A 71 13.37 2.56 -4.78
N GLU A 72 12.96 1.44 -4.21
CA GLU A 72 13.27 0.10 -4.71
C GLU A 72 12.06 -0.81 -4.60
N ILE A 73 11.93 -1.73 -5.55
CA ILE A 73 11.02 -2.87 -5.46
C ILE A 73 11.83 -4.05 -4.92
N ILE A 74 11.35 -4.64 -3.83
CA ILE A 74 11.94 -5.78 -3.15
C ILE A 74 11.36 -7.09 -3.69
N ASP A 75 10.03 -7.14 -3.88
CA ASP A 75 9.33 -8.32 -4.37
C ASP A 75 8.11 -7.96 -5.23
N VAL A 76 7.75 -8.85 -6.15
CA VAL A 76 6.64 -8.70 -7.08
C VAL A 76 5.86 -10.00 -7.17
N VAL A 77 4.55 -9.92 -6.88
CA VAL A 77 3.61 -11.03 -7.06
C VAL A 77 2.49 -10.61 -7.99
N PHE A 78 2.42 -11.22 -9.17
CA PHE A 78 1.32 -11.00 -10.12
C PHE A 78 0.38 -12.20 -10.19
N HIS A 79 -0.92 -11.93 -9.99
CA HIS A 79 -2.02 -12.89 -10.11
C HIS A 79 -2.80 -12.62 -11.41
N PRO A 80 -2.48 -13.30 -12.52
CA PRO A 80 -3.09 -13.04 -13.83
C PRO A 80 -4.58 -13.39 -13.88
N ASP A 81 -5.02 -14.36 -13.09
CA ASP A 81 -6.42 -14.78 -12.93
C ASP A 81 -7.30 -13.66 -12.32
N LYS A 82 -6.72 -12.86 -11.43
CA LYS A 82 -7.42 -11.76 -10.75
C LYS A 82 -7.09 -10.39 -11.34
N ASN A 83 -6.11 -10.32 -12.26
CA ASN A 83 -5.48 -9.09 -12.71
C ASN A 83 -5.04 -8.20 -11.53
N VAL A 84 -4.46 -8.81 -10.49
CA VAL A 84 -3.96 -8.08 -9.31
C VAL A 84 -2.47 -8.31 -9.19
N MET A 85 -1.75 -7.24 -8.88
CA MET A 85 -0.32 -7.29 -8.60
C MET A 85 -0.04 -6.70 -7.23
N TYR A 86 0.82 -7.34 -6.47
CA TYR A 86 1.35 -6.85 -5.21
C TYR A 86 2.84 -6.56 -5.39
N LEU A 87 3.27 -5.40 -4.90
CA LEU A 87 4.66 -5.01 -4.86
C LEU A 87 5.03 -4.77 -3.41
N GLU A 88 6.15 -5.35 -3.00
CA GLU A 88 6.86 -4.89 -1.81
C GLU A 88 7.94 -3.92 -2.25
N GLY A 89 8.04 -2.78 -1.56
CA GLY A 89 9.10 -1.82 -1.83
C GLY A 89 9.56 -1.07 -0.60
N SER A 90 10.59 -0.26 -0.80
CA SER A 90 11.11 0.69 0.16
C SER A 90 11.22 2.06 -0.51
N GLN A 91 10.82 3.11 0.19
CA GLN A 91 10.87 4.48 -0.29
C GLN A 91 11.50 5.39 0.75
N LYS A 92 12.34 6.32 0.31
CA LYS A 92 13.00 7.29 1.17
C LYS A 92 12.87 8.69 0.59
N PHE A 93 12.01 9.48 1.21
CA PHE A 93 11.62 10.81 0.76
C PHE A 93 12.51 11.87 1.41
N HIS A 94 13.17 12.68 0.59
CA HIS A 94 13.94 13.86 1.01
C HIS A 94 13.05 15.10 0.92
N ILE A 95 12.17 15.29 1.90
CA ILE A 95 11.22 16.41 1.92
C ILE A 95 11.97 17.76 1.97
N ARG A 96 11.72 18.64 0.99
CA ARG A 96 12.48 19.92 0.79
C ARG A 96 12.63 20.79 2.04
N LEU A 97 11.55 20.91 2.82
CA LEU A 97 11.48 21.81 3.97
C LEU A 97 11.63 21.07 5.31
N SER A 98 11.92 19.77 5.28
CA SER A 98 12.13 19.01 6.50
C SER A 98 13.53 19.26 7.04
N PRO A 99 13.69 19.59 8.34
CA PRO A 99 15.00 19.69 8.98
C PRO A 99 15.57 18.32 9.38
N PHE A 100 14.85 17.23 9.14
CA PHE A 100 15.20 15.90 9.61
C PHE A 100 15.90 15.07 8.53
N ALA A 101 16.82 14.20 8.96
CA ALA A 101 17.41 13.21 8.07
C ALA A 101 16.32 12.25 7.56
N PRO A 102 16.27 11.95 6.25
CA PRO A 102 15.28 11.06 5.67
C PRO A 102 15.49 9.62 6.15
N ALA A 103 14.39 8.89 6.33
CA ALA A 103 14.40 7.49 6.73
C ALA A 103 13.70 6.62 5.66
N PRO A 104 14.12 5.36 5.48
CA PRO A 104 13.40 4.42 4.64
C PRO A 104 12.04 4.08 5.26
N ALA A 105 11.04 3.94 4.40
CA ALA A 105 9.70 3.50 4.73
C ALA A 105 9.34 2.30 3.86
N ARG A 106 9.01 1.17 4.47
CA ARG A 106 8.51 -0.01 3.75
C ARG A 106 7.07 0.25 3.29
N ILE A 107 6.78 -0.15 2.05
CA ILE A 107 5.48 0.00 1.41
C ILE A 107 5.05 -1.32 0.77
N ILE A 108 3.76 -1.63 0.89
CA ILE A 108 3.08 -2.63 0.06
C ILE A 108 2.17 -1.88 -0.91
N ILE A 109 2.32 -2.12 -2.21
CA ILE A 109 1.47 -1.52 -3.25
C ILE A 109 0.61 -2.63 -3.83
N ARG A 110 -0.71 -2.42 -3.81
CA ARG A 110 -1.66 -3.27 -4.54
C ARG A 110 -2.10 -2.55 -5.80
N LEU A 111 -1.84 -3.14 -6.94
CA LEU A 111 -2.31 -2.68 -8.24
C LEU A 111 -3.44 -3.59 -8.73
N THR A 112 -4.59 -3.01 -9.05
CA THR A 112 -5.60 -3.68 -9.87
C THR A 112 -5.34 -3.30 -11.32
N LEU A 113 -5.12 -4.30 -12.16
CA LEU A 113 -4.84 -4.14 -13.57
C LEU A 113 -6.08 -4.45 -14.40
N GLN A 114 -6.17 -3.83 -15.56
CA GLN A 114 -7.13 -4.17 -16.60
C GLN A 114 -6.38 -4.53 -17.87
N LYS A 115 -6.66 -5.73 -18.40
CA LYS A 115 -6.15 -6.15 -19.70
C LYS A 115 -7.05 -5.61 -20.79
N ASP A 116 -6.49 -4.84 -21.70
CA ASP A 116 -7.18 -4.47 -22.93
C ASP A 116 -7.28 -5.68 -23.86
N GLN A 117 -8.50 -5.96 -24.34
CA GLN A 117 -8.77 -7.15 -25.14
C GLN A 117 -8.19 -7.06 -26.56
N PHE A 118 -8.01 -5.85 -27.08
CA PHE A 118 -7.52 -5.64 -28.45
C PHE A 118 -6.00 -5.66 -28.51
N SER A 119 -5.33 -4.86 -27.67
CA SER A 119 -3.86 -4.80 -27.63
C SER A 119 -3.22 -5.91 -26.81
N GLY A 120 -3.98 -6.55 -25.91
CA GLY A 120 -3.45 -7.51 -24.94
C GLY A 120 -2.66 -6.86 -23.80
N LEU A 121 -2.55 -5.53 -23.76
CA LEU A 121 -1.76 -4.79 -22.78
C LEU A 121 -2.51 -4.63 -21.45
N TYR A 122 -1.76 -4.66 -20.36
CA TYR A 122 -2.25 -4.36 -19.02
C TYR A 122 -2.07 -2.89 -18.66
N TYR A 123 -3.11 -2.30 -18.08
CA TYR A 123 -3.15 -0.93 -17.57
C TYR A 123 -3.51 -0.93 -16.08
N ILE A 124 -3.00 0.03 -15.33
CA ILE A 124 -3.34 0.23 -13.91
C ILE A 124 -4.71 0.89 -13.84
N ALA A 125 -5.67 0.17 -13.27
CA ALA A 125 -7.03 0.65 -13.02
C ALA A 125 -7.19 1.21 -11.60
N GLN A 126 -6.46 0.65 -10.63
CA GLN A 126 -6.43 1.14 -9.25
C GLN A 126 -5.03 0.92 -8.67
N GLN A 127 -4.51 1.92 -7.98
CA GLN A 127 -3.36 1.77 -7.09
C GLN A 127 -3.77 2.01 -5.64
N GLU A 128 -3.31 1.15 -4.74
CA GLU A 128 -3.50 1.28 -3.29
C GLU A 128 -2.16 1.08 -2.58
N ASP A 129 -1.75 2.08 -1.81
CA ASP A 129 -0.49 2.13 -1.09
C ASP A 129 -0.74 1.88 0.40
N PHE A 130 -0.06 0.88 0.95
CA PHE A 130 -0.16 0.48 2.35
C PHE A 130 1.18 0.65 3.05
N TYR A 131 1.16 1.40 4.14
CA TYR A 131 2.29 1.58 5.03
C TYR A 131 1.91 1.10 6.42
N HIS A 132 2.88 0.51 7.12
CA HIS A 132 2.74 0.36 8.56
C HIS A 132 2.83 1.75 9.22
N PRO A 133 2.17 2.02 10.37
CA PRO A 133 2.16 3.36 10.96
C PRO A 133 3.53 3.98 11.22
N ASP A 134 4.53 3.19 11.61
CA ASP A 134 5.89 3.67 11.85
C ASP A 134 6.70 3.88 10.56
N ASP A 135 6.48 3.05 9.53
CA ASP A 135 7.01 3.33 8.18
C ASP A 135 6.40 4.60 7.60
N PHE A 136 5.09 4.80 7.78
CA PHE A 136 4.41 6.00 7.31
C PHE A 136 4.94 7.27 7.98
N ILE A 137 5.19 7.23 9.30
CA ILE A 137 5.77 8.39 9.98
C ILE A 137 7.24 8.59 9.61
N ASN A 138 7.99 7.55 9.23
CA ASN A 138 9.34 7.70 8.66
C ASN A 138 9.34 8.52 7.38
N LEU A 139 8.26 8.46 6.57
CA LEU A 139 8.12 9.27 5.37
C LEU A 139 7.96 10.78 5.70
N LEU A 140 7.28 11.10 6.81
CA LEU A 140 6.83 12.46 7.13
C LEU A 140 7.72 13.15 8.17
N VAL A 141 7.93 12.50 9.31
CA VAL A 141 8.64 13.02 10.48
C VAL A 141 9.41 11.86 11.16
N PRO A 142 10.55 11.44 10.59
CA PRO A 142 11.34 10.31 11.11
C PRO A 142 11.62 10.31 12.62
N PRO A 143 11.90 11.46 13.29
CA PRO A 143 12.12 11.46 14.74
C PRO A 143 10.93 10.99 15.57
N LEU A 144 9.71 10.96 15.00
CA LEU A 144 8.52 10.45 15.70
C LEU A 144 8.37 8.92 15.62
N ALA A 145 9.09 8.24 14.73
CA ALA A 145 8.95 6.79 14.55
C ALA A 145 9.20 5.96 15.82
N PRO A 146 10.20 6.25 16.68
CA PRO A 146 10.38 5.53 17.93
C PRO A 146 9.16 5.65 18.87
N PHE A 147 8.48 6.78 18.87
CA PHE A 147 7.28 6.99 19.70
C PHE A 147 6.08 6.22 19.16
N ILE A 148 5.92 6.15 17.83
CA ILE A 148 4.89 5.33 17.20
C ILE A 148 5.14 3.84 17.50
N ARG A 149 6.38 3.38 17.40
CA ARG A 149 6.76 2.00 17.77
C ARG A 149 6.47 1.70 19.24
N LEU A 150 6.85 2.59 20.15
CA LEU A 150 6.56 2.44 21.58
C LEU A 150 5.04 2.37 21.85
N ALA A 151 4.25 3.19 21.16
CA ALA A 151 2.80 3.17 21.28
C ALA A 151 2.20 1.85 20.75
N LEU A 152 2.71 1.33 19.63
CA LEU A 152 2.30 0.03 19.08
C LEU A 152 2.65 -1.13 20.02
N ASP A 153 3.87 -1.14 20.56
CA ASP A 153 4.31 -2.14 21.55
C ASP A 153 3.44 -2.09 22.81
N GLY A 154 3.18 -0.88 23.32
CA GLY A 154 2.30 -0.65 24.45
C GLY A 154 0.87 -1.14 24.19
N ALA A 155 0.32 -0.88 23.01
CA ALA A 155 -0.98 -1.38 22.59
C ALA A 155 -1.02 -2.92 22.55
N GLY A 156 0.07 -3.56 22.10
CA GLY A 156 0.22 -5.02 22.17
C GLY A 156 0.18 -5.55 23.60
N VAL A 157 0.89 -4.93 24.53
CA VAL A 157 0.88 -5.30 25.96
C VAL A 157 -0.52 -5.14 26.56
N VAL A 158 -1.16 -3.98 26.36
CA VAL A 158 -2.51 -3.69 26.87
C VAL A 158 -3.52 -4.71 26.32
N SER A 159 -3.46 -5.01 25.02
CA SER A 159 -4.33 -6.00 24.38
C SER A 159 -4.22 -7.37 25.05
N ASN A 160 -3.00 -7.80 25.40
CA ASN A 160 -2.77 -9.07 26.10
C ASN A 160 -3.29 -9.05 27.54
N ILE A 161 -3.17 -7.93 28.26
CA ILE A 161 -3.74 -7.78 29.60
C ILE A 161 -5.27 -7.85 29.53
N CYS A 162 -5.89 -7.10 28.63
CA CYS A 162 -7.33 -7.12 28.40
C CYS A 162 -7.83 -8.52 28.00
N ALA A 163 -7.10 -9.23 27.14
CA ALA A 163 -7.43 -10.59 26.76
C ALA A 163 -7.42 -11.54 27.97
N LYS A 164 -6.41 -11.46 28.85
CA LYS A 164 -6.36 -12.26 30.09
C LYS A 164 -7.51 -11.93 31.04
N VAL A 165 -7.83 -10.64 31.21
CA VAL A 165 -8.99 -10.23 32.02
C VAL A 165 -10.27 -10.81 31.43
N GLY A 166 -10.47 -10.68 30.11
CA GLY A 166 -11.60 -11.25 29.37
C GLY A 166 -11.72 -12.76 29.52
N GLN A 167 -10.59 -13.49 29.50
CA GLN A 167 -10.54 -14.93 29.74
C GLN A 167 -10.95 -15.31 31.16
N VAL A 168 -10.47 -14.57 32.17
CA VAL A 168 -10.80 -14.80 33.58
C VAL A 168 -12.30 -14.61 33.82
N VAL A 169 -12.86 -13.50 33.34
CA VAL A 169 -14.30 -13.20 33.51
C VAL A 169 -15.21 -14.04 32.61
N GLY A 170 -14.64 -14.83 31.68
CA GLY A 170 -15.37 -15.82 30.90
C GLY A 170 -15.89 -15.36 29.54
N TYR A 171 -15.50 -14.17 29.07
CA TYR A 171 -15.93 -13.69 27.74
C TYR A 171 -15.37 -14.52 26.58
N TRP A 172 -14.13 -15.01 26.68
CA TRP A 172 -13.50 -15.83 25.63
C TRP A 172 -12.38 -16.69 26.22
N ARG A 173 -12.56 -18.03 26.30
CA ARG A 173 -11.61 -18.95 26.95
C ARG A 173 -11.04 -19.98 25.96
N PRO A 174 -9.77 -19.86 25.55
CA PRO A 174 -9.11 -20.89 24.75
C PRO A 174 -9.03 -22.21 25.55
N GLY A 175 -9.55 -23.31 25.00
CA GLY A 175 -9.50 -24.65 25.62
C GLY A 175 -10.71 -25.06 26.47
N GLY A 176 -11.75 -24.23 26.57
CA GLY A 176 -13.08 -24.67 27.05
C GLY A 176 -13.84 -25.33 25.91
N GLY A 177 -14.10 -26.63 26.02
CA GLY A 177 -14.87 -27.41 25.02
C GLY A 177 -16.26 -26.82 24.71
N PRO A 178 -16.89 -27.30 23.62
CA PRO A 178 -17.93 -26.60 22.88
C PRO A 178 -19.15 -26.29 23.75
N HIS A 179 -19.82 -25.18 23.41
CA HIS A 179 -21.25 -25.05 23.69
C HIS A 179 -21.93 -26.36 23.29
N ALA A 180 -22.60 -27.01 24.24
CA ALA A 180 -23.48 -28.12 23.97
C ALA A 180 -24.59 -27.64 23.02
N GLU A 181 -24.36 -27.77 21.72
CA GLU A 181 -25.45 -27.92 20.77
C GLU A 181 -26.05 -29.28 21.08
N SER A 182 -27.19 -29.25 21.76
CA SER A 182 -28.08 -30.39 21.95
C SER A 182 -28.61 -30.83 20.58
N GLY A 183 -27.80 -31.58 19.84
CA GLY A 183 -28.27 -32.47 18.79
C GLY A 183 -28.77 -33.73 19.47
N GLU A 184 -30.09 -33.85 19.60
CA GLU A 184 -30.76 -35.11 19.95
C GLU A 184 -30.25 -36.24 19.04
N ASP A 185 -29.82 -37.31 19.69
CA ASP A 185 -29.73 -38.64 19.12
C ASP A 185 -31.07 -39.01 18.46
N VAL A 186 -31.02 -39.36 17.17
CA VAL A 186 -31.94 -40.37 16.63
C VAL A 186 -31.12 -41.39 15.86
N CYS A 187 -31.05 -42.57 16.47
CA CYS A 187 -30.53 -43.81 15.93
C CYS A 187 -31.31 -44.33 14.71
N VAL A 188 -30.63 -45.27 14.03
CA VAL A 188 -31.08 -46.26 13.02
C VAL A 188 -30.83 -45.86 11.57
#